data_AF-A0A2H0NBT3-F1
#
_entry.id   AF-A0A2H0NBT3-F1
#
_cell.length_a   1.000
_cell.length_b   1.000
_cell.length_c   1.000
_cell.angle_alpha   90.00
_cell.angle_beta   90.00
_cell.angle_gamma   90.00
#
_symmetry.space_group_name_H-M   'P 1'
#
loop_
_entity.id
_entity.type
_entity.pdbx_description
1 polymer ?
#
loop_
_entity_poly.entity_id
_entity_poly.type
_entity_poly.pdbx_seq_one_letter_code
_entity_poly.pdbx_strand_id
1 'polypeptide(L)'
;MRNKINSKKGFTLIELLIVIAILAILATAVITVLNPAQLLKQARDSTRISDLAALNSAISLYLADVSSPSLGTCAGGTARCTASSTSGLTTRTACSVSTSTSVASTGWVDVNFASISAGSPLPKEPMDPVNSTSYFYSYGCSSTTYEIDARMESTKYGSSGGSDVVSTDGGDNATVYEVGNSLVL
;
A
#
# COMPACT_ATOMS: atom_id res chain seq x y z
N MET A 1 -70.45 2.92 11.81
CA MET A 1 -69.12 2.28 11.69
C MET A 1 -68.22 2.86 12.79
N ARG A 2 -67.78 2.07 13.77
CA ARG A 2 -67.00 2.55 14.93
C ARG A 2 -65.51 2.38 14.62
N ASN A 3 -64.79 3.49 14.47
CA ASN A 3 -63.37 3.50 14.13
C ASN A 3 -62.55 3.11 15.37
N LYS A 4 -61.84 1.98 15.32
CA LYS A 4 -61.05 1.45 16.44
C LYS A 4 -59.71 2.18 16.46
N ILE A 5 -59.55 3.16 17.36
CA ILE A 5 -58.26 3.84 17.54
C ILE A 5 -57.29 2.84 18.20
N ASN A 6 -56.36 2.31 17.42
CA ASN A 6 -55.26 1.49 17.92
C ASN A 6 -54.33 2.38 18.75
N SER A 7 -54.34 2.20 20.07
CA SER A 7 -53.40 2.87 20.97
C SER A 7 -51.99 2.39 20.63
N LYS A 8 -51.17 3.25 20.03
CA LYS A 8 -49.75 2.96 19.81
C LYS A 8 -49.06 2.96 21.16
N LYS A 9 -48.51 1.82 21.58
CA LYS A 9 -47.67 1.73 22.79
C LYS A 9 -46.36 2.49 22.51
N GLY A 10 -46.05 3.48 23.34
CA GLY A 10 -44.77 4.19 23.33
C GLY A 10 -43.76 3.50 24.25
N PHE A 11 -42.47 3.71 23.99
CA PHE A 11 -41.40 3.27 24.88
C PHE A 11 -41.41 4.11 26.17
N THR A 12 -41.09 3.47 27.29
CA THR A 12 -40.88 4.16 28.57
C THR A 12 -39.46 4.74 28.64
N LEU A 13 -39.29 5.80 29.45
CA LEU A 13 -37.98 6.41 29.65
C LEU A 13 -36.96 5.43 30.26
N ILE A 14 -37.43 4.52 31.13
CA ILE A 14 -36.56 3.52 31.77
C ILE A 14 -36.08 2.47 30.75
N GLU A 15 -36.94 2.05 29.82
CA GLU A 15 -36.54 1.13 28.74
C GLU A 15 -35.46 1.76 27.86
N LEU A 16 -35.63 3.03 27.48
CA LEU A 16 -34.61 3.72 26.69
C LEU A 16 -33.28 3.84 27.45
N LEU A 17 -33.34 4.12 28.76
CA LEU A 17 -32.15 4.25 29.61
C LEU A 17 -31.39 2.93 29.76
N ILE A 18 -32.10 1.81 29.90
CA ILE A 18 -31.48 0.48 29.95
C ILE A 18 -30.82 0.13 28.60
N VAL A 19 -31.47 0.46 27.49
CA VAL A 19 -30.93 0.18 26.15
C VAL A 19 -29.63 0.93 25.90
N ILE A 20 -29.55 2.23 26.20
CA ILE A 20 -28.31 2.99 26.01
C ILE A 20 -27.19 2.50 26.93
N ALA A 21 -27.51 2.03 28.15
CA ALA A 21 -26.54 1.45 29.07
C ALA A 21 -25.96 0.14 28.52
N ILE A 22 -26.82 -0.75 27.99
CA ILE A 22 -26.37 -1.99 27.35
C ILE A 22 -25.53 -1.69 26.10
N LEU A 23 -25.97 -0.75 25.25
CA LEU A 23 -25.22 -0.34 24.06
C LEU A 23 -23.84 0.22 24.39
N ALA A 24 -23.70 0.99 25.47
CA ALA A 24 -22.41 1.51 25.91
C ALA A 24 -21.43 0.38 26.30
N ILE A 25 -21.92 -0.65 27.00
CA ILE A 25 -21.11 -1.81 27.40
C ILE A 25 -20.70 -2.63 26.16
N LEU A 26 -21.65 -2.91 25.26
CA LEU A 26 -21.37 -3.68 24.05
C LEU A 26 -20.40 -2.94 23.11
N ALA A 27 -20.52 -1.62 22.99
CA ALA A 27 -19.64 -0.82 22.14
C ALA A 27 -18.16 -0.93 22.56
N THR A 28 -17.88 -0.89 23.86
CA THR A 28 -16.48 -1.01 24.34
C THR A 28 -15.92 -2.42 24.12
N ALA A 29 -16.73 -3.46 24.32
CA ALA A 29 -16.33 -4.85 24.07
C ALA A 29 -16.06 -5.14 22.58
N VAL A 30 -16.83 -4.53 21.67
CA VAL A 30 -16.63 -4.73 20.22
C VAL A 30 -15.32 -4.10 19.75
N ILE A 31 -14.98 -2.89 20.24
CA ILE A 31 -13.75 -2.19 19.82
C ILE A 31 -12.49 -2.93 20.26
N THR A 32 -12.48 -3.50 21.48
CA THR A 32 -11.34 -4.25 21.99
C THR A 32 -11.10 -5.54 21.20
N VAL A 33 -12.16 -6.22 20.78
CA VAL A 33 -12.06 -7.48 20.01
C VAL A 33 -11.68 -7.23 18.55
N LEU A 34 -12.30 -6.24 17.89
CA LEU A 34 -12.11 -6.03 16.44
C LEU A 34 -10.83 -5.28 16.09
N ASN A 35 -10.24 -4.53 17.02
CA ASN A 35 -9.08 -3.66 16.79
C ASN A 35 -9.17 -2.92 15.43
N PRO A 36 -10.12 -1.97 15.27
CA PRO A 36 -10.40 -1.33 13.99
C PRO A 36 -9.19 -0.62 13.37
N ALA A 37 -8.27 -0.11 14.20
CA ALA A 37 -7.02 0.48 13.73
C ALA A 37 -6.18 -0.56 12.95
N GLN A 38 -6.12 -1.80 13.43
CA GLN A 38 -5.41 -2.88 12.75
C GLN A 38 -6.09 -3.29 11.44
N LEU A 39 -7.42 -3.29 11.38
CA LEU A 39 -8.15 -3.56 10.13
C LEU A 39 -7.88 -2.49 9.06
N LEU A 40 -7.83 -1.21 9.45
CA LEU A 40 -7.47 -0.12 8.54
C LEU A 40 -6.03 -0.26 8.03
N LYS A 41 -5.09 -0.68 8.89
CA LYS A 41 -3.71 -0.98 8.49
C LYS A 41 -3.66 -2.13 7.48
N GLN A 42 -4.38 -3.23 7.73
CA GLN A 42 -4.46 -4.36 6.81
C GLN A 42 -5.06 -3.97 5.45
N ALA A 43 -6.05 -3.08 5.43
CA ALA A 43 -6.63 -2.59 4.19
C ALA A 43 -5.60 -1.79 3.37
N ARG A 44 -4.84 -0.89 4.01
CA ARG A 44 -3.77 -0.15 3.34
C ARG A 44 -2.65 -1.07 2.86
N ASP A 45 -2.22 -2.03 3.68
CA ASP A 45 -1.22 -3.03 3.27
C ASP A 45 -1.68 -3.86 2.08
N SER A 46 -2.97 -4.23 2.03
CA SER A 46 -3.53 -4.91 0.85
C SER A 46 -3.45 -4.06 -0.42
N THR A 47 -3.63 -2.74 -0.29
CA THR A 47 -3.40 -1.80 -1.38
C THR A 47 -1.93 -1.77 -1.77
N ARG A 48 -0.99 -1.67 -0.82
CA ARG A 48 0.45 -1.71 -1.08
C ARG A 48 0.88 -2.95 -1.85
N ILE A 49 0.46 -4.13 -1.40
CA ILE A 49 0.76 -5.40 -2.07
C ILE A 49 0.25 -5.40 -3.51
N SER A 50 -0.98 -4.92 -3.72
CA SER A 50 -1.59 -4.86 -5.06
C SER A 50 -0.89 -3.84 -5.98
N ASP A 51 -0.54 -2.68 -5.44
CA ASP A 51 0.16 -1.60 -6.14
C ASP A 51 1.55 -2.06 -6.61
N LEU A 52 2.33 -2.67 -5.71
CA LEU A 52 3.67 -3.20 -6.03
C LEU A 52 3.59 -4.34 -7.04
N ALA A 53 2.60 -5.23 -6.93
CA ALA A 53 2.39 -6.30 -7.91
C ALA A 53 2.03 -5.75 -9.31
N ALA A 54 1.21 -4.69 -9.36
CA ALA A 54 0.85 -4.01 -10.61
C ALA A 54 2.06 -3.32 -11.25
N LEU A 55 2.87 -2.60 -10.46
CA LEU A 55 4.12 -2.00 -10.93
C LEU A 55 5.10 -3.06 -11.43
N ASN A 56 5.30 -4.14 -10.67
CA ASN A 56 6.19 -5.23 -11.05
C ASN A 56 5.80 -5.85 -12.41
N SER A 57 4.50 -6.06 -12.60
CA SER A 57 3.95 -6.57 -13.87
C SER A 57 4.17 -5.56 -15.01
N ALA A 58 3.99 -4.27 -14.76
CA ALA A 58 4.18 -3.22 -15.75
C ALA A 58 5.65 -3.08 -16.17
N ILE A 59 6.59 -3.13 -15.22
CA ILE A 59 8.03 -3.05 -15.52
C ILE A 59 8.49 -4.33 -16.22
N SER A 60 8.00 -5.50 -15.80
CA SER A 60 8.29 -6.77 -16.48
C SER A 60 7.81 -6.74 -17.94
N LEU A 61 6.61 -6.21 -18.21
CA LEU A 61 6.10 -6.04 -19.57
C LEU A 61 6.95 -5.04 -20.37
N TYR A 62 7.33 -3.91 -19.75
CA TYR A 62 8.21 -2.92 -20.36
C TYR A 62 9.54 -3.53 -20.80
N LEU A 63 10.20 -4.30 -19.92
CA LEU A 63 11.46 -4.98 -20.22
C LEU A 63 11.34 -6.03 -21.33
N ALA A 64 10.17 -6.65 -21.48
CA ALA A 64 9.93 -7.67 -22.49
C ALA A 64 9.57 -7.10 -23.88
N ASP A 65 8.90 -5.94 -23.93
CA ASP A 65 8.35 -5.35 -25.16
C ASP A 65 9.29 -4.31 -25.79
N VAL A 66 9.96 -3.49 -24.98
CA VAL A 66 10.79 -2.38 -25.46
C VAL A 66 12.17 -2.89 -25.90
N SER A 67 12.59 -2.58 -27.12
CA SER A 67 13.82 -3.14 -27.73
C SER A 67 15.11 -2.72 -27.04
N SER A 68 15.14 -1.51 -26.48
CA SER A 68 16.28 -0.95 -25.75
C SER A 68 15.76 -0.34 -24.45
N PRO A 69 15.35 -1.17 -23.48
CA PRO A 69 14.70 -0.68 -22.29
C PRO A 69 15.68 0.09 -21.43
N SER A 70 15.21 1.18 -20.81
CA SER A 70 15.94 1.96 -19.83
C SER A 70 15.09 2.05 -18.57
N LEU A 71 15.63 1.55 -17.47
CA LEU A 71 15.01 1.60 -16.15
C LEU A 71 15.21 2.95 -15.43
N GLY A 72 15.81 3.93 -16.13
CA GLY A 72 16.13 5.24 -15.60
C GLY A 72 17.54 5.35 -15.03
N THR A 73 17.82 6.49 -14.40
CA THR A 73 19.13 6.77 -13.80
C THR A 73 19.12 6.48 -12.30
N CYS A 74 19.01 5.21 -11.92
CA CYS A 74 19.25 4.77 -10.53
C CYS A 74 20.71 4.33 -10.30
N ALA A 75 21.57 4.51 -11.32
CA ALA A 75 23.00 4.28 -11.25
C ALA A 75 23.66 5.33 -10.32
N GLY A 76 24.11 4.90 -9.14
CA GLY A 76 24.81 5.77 -8.18
C GLY A 76 24.30 5.71 -6.73
N GLY A 77 23.54 4.69 -6.35
CA GLY A 77 23.15 4.50 -4.95
C GLY A 77 22.04 5.46 -4.49
N THR A 78 21.22 5.98 -5.41
CA THR A 78 20.03 6.78 -5.11
C THR A 78 18.78 6.08 -5.64
N ALA A 79 17.86 5.75 -4.74
CA ALA A 79 16.52 5.26 -5.08
C ALA A 79 15.60 6.42 -5.47
N ARG A 80 14.51 6.13 -6.16
CA ARG A 80 13.38 7.04 -6.31
C ARG A 80 12.37 6.74 -5.22
N CYS A 81 11.86 7.76 -4.54
CA CYS A 81 11.00 7.57 -3.38
C CYS A 81 9.81 8.53 -3.44
N THR A 82 8.66 8.12 -2.94
CA THR A 82 7.43 8.94 -3.09
C THR A 82 7.26 10.04 -2.05
N ALA A 83 7.90 9.94 -0.88
CA ALA A 83 7.75 10.92 0.20
C ALA A 83 8.94 11.11 1.15
N SER A 84 9.97 10.25 1.10
CA SER A 84 11.13 10.36 1.99
C SER A 84 12.42 10.56 1.22
N SER A 85 13.28 11.47 1.70
CA SER A 85 14.65 11.64 1.21
C SER A 85 15.66 10.72 1.91
N THR A 86 15.23 9.94 2.91
CA THR A 86 16.06 8.95 3.59
C THR A 86 15.85 7.56 3.01
N SER A 87 16.93 6.78 2.89
CA SER A 87 16.91 5.40 2.40
C SER A 87 16.42 4.40 3.46
N GLY A 88 15.22 4.61 3.97
CA GLY A 88 14.66 3.79 5.04
C GLY A 88 14.08 2.45 4.59
N LEU A 89 13.97 2.24 3.27
CA LEU A 89 13.32 1.07 2.66
C LEU A 89 14.22 0.28 1.70
N THR A 90 15.38 0.81 1.32
CA THR A 90 16.26 0.22 0.29
C THR A 90 17.69 0.11 0.82
N THR A 91 18.55 -0.67 0.19
CA THR A 91 19.99 -0.68 0.50
C THR A 91 20.74 0.54 -0.05
N ARG A 92 20.08 1.40 -0.84
CA ARG A 92 20.67 2.62 -1.40
C ARG A 92 21.08 3.60 -0.30
N THR A 93 21.92 4.56 -0.64
CA THR A 93 22.40 5.59 0.30
C THR A 93 21.53 6.85 0.33
N ALA A 94 20.67 7.06 -0.67
CA ALA A 94 19.83 8.25 -0.77
C ALA A 94 18.50 7.96 -1.47
N CYS A 95 17.53 8.84 -1.26
CA CYS A 95 16.27 8.87 -1.99
C CYS A 95 16.10 10.21 -2.71
N SER A 96 15.80 10.16 -4.01
CA SER A 96 15.30 11.31 -4.77
C SER A 96 13.77 11.30 -4.75
N VAL A 97 13.17 12.30 -4.11
CA VAL A 97 11.72 12.34 -3.93
C VAL A 97 11.01 12.83 -5.19
N SER A 98 9.98 12.11 -5.62
CA SER A 98 9.07 12.52 -6.69
C SER A 98 7.64 12.15 -6.32
N THR A 99 6.71 13.09 -6.51
CA THR A 99 5.26 12.87 -6.31
C THR A 99 4.52 12.78 -7.65
N SER A 100 5.25 12.80 -8.77
CA SER A 100 4.68 12.59 -10.09
C SER A 100 4.16 11.15 -10.21
N THR A 101 2.93 10.98 -10.70
CA THR A 101 2.32 9.66 -10.96
C THR A 101 2.15 9.38 -12.45
N SER A 102 2.86 10.13 -13.29
CA SER A 102 2.80 10.02 -14.75
C SER A 102 3.37 8.67 -15.21
N VAL A 103 2.71 8.06 -16.21
CA VAL A 103 3.17 6.82 -16.87
C VAL A 103 3.82 7.08 -18.24
N ALA A 104 3.80 8.34 -18.70
CA ALA A 104 4.24 8.73 -20.05
C ALA A 104 5.46 9.67 -20.05
N SER A 105 5.97 10.02 -18.87
CA SER A 105 7.12 10.88 -18.64
C SER A 105 7.87 10.39 -17.39
N THR A 106 8.79 11.17 -16.81
CA THR A 106 9.39 10.81 -15.50
C THR A 106 8.33 10.90 -14.39
N GLY A 107 7.71 9.76 -14.10
CA GLY A 107 6.98 9.50 -12.87
C GLY A 107 7.91 9.53 -11.66
N TRP A 108 7.49 8.93 -10.56
CA TRP A 108 8.41 8.57 -9.49
C TRP A 108 9.16 7.28 -9.84
N VAL A 109 8.58 6.40 -10.66
CA VAL A 109 9.33 5.34 -11.32
C VAL A 109 9.91 5.90 -12.62
N ASP A 110 11.23 5.81 -12.81
CA ASP A 110 11.90 6.40 -13.97
C ASP A 110 11.78 5.53 -15.24
N VAL A 111 10.61 4.90 -15.42
CA VAL A 111 10.27 4.04 -16.57
C VAL A 111 9.15 4.69 -17.36
N ASN A 112 9.36 4.87 -18.67
CA ASN A 112 8.31 5.39 -19.55
C ASN A 112 7.38 4.26 -20.01
N PHE A 113 6.38 3.92 -19.20
CA PHE A 113 5.42 2.86 -19.51
C PHE A 113 4.60 3.13 -20.78
N ALA A 114 4.45 4.38 -21.21
CA ALA A 114 3.77 4.72 -22.47
C ALA A 114 4.54 4.28 -23.73
N SER A 115 5.81 3.88 -23.59
CA SER A 115 6.59 3.32 -24.71
C SER A 115 6.36 1.83 -24.94
N ILE A 116 5.60 1.15 -24.08
CA ILE A 116 5.08 -0.19 -24.35
C ILE A 116 4.17 -0.12 -25.58
N SER A 117 4.35 -1.03 -26.53
CA SER A 117 3.68 -1.04 -27.84
C SER A 117 2.15 -1.07 -27.74
N ALA A 118 1.62 -1.75 -26.72
CA ALA A 118 0.19 -1.80 -26.43
C ALA A 118 -0.33 -0.61 -25.59
N GLY A 119 0.55 0.33 -25.24
CA GLY A 119 0.31 1.39 -24.27
C GLY A 119 0.61 0.96 -22.83
N SER A 120 0.60 1.93 -21.92
CA SER A 120 0.83 1.67 -20.49
C SER A 120 -0.26 0.75 -19.91
N PRO A 121 0.10 -0.34 -19.22
CA PRO A 121 -0.87 -1.17 -18.50
C PRO A 121 -1.39 -0.49 -17.23
N LEU A 122 -0.72 0.58 -16.79
CA LEU A 122 -1.12 1.38 -15.62
C LEU A 122 -1.80 2.67 -16.09
N PRO A 123 -2.94 3.06 -15.49
CA PRO A 123 -3.55 4.37 -15.75
C PRO A 123 -2.78 5.53 -15.12
N LYS A 124 -2.04 5.26 -14.03
CA LYS A 124 -1.10 6.15 -13.33
C LYS A 124 -0.17 5.28 -12.47
N GLU A 125 0.98 5.80 -12.08
CA GLU A 125 1.80 5.14 -11.05
C GLU A 125 1.09 5.21 -9.69
N PRO A 126 1.11 4.12 -8.91
CA PRO A 126 0.48 4.09 -7.60
C PRO A 126 1.26 4.94 -6.58
N MET A 127 0.59 5.30 -5.49
CA MET A 127 1.19 5.98 -4.35
C MET A 127 0.77 5.26 -3.07
N ASP A 128 1.67 5.24 -2.09
CA ASP A 128 1.36 4.70 -0.76
C ASP A 128 0.08 5.36 -0.19
N PRO A 129 -0.86 4.61 0.39
CA PRO A 129 -2.11 5.19 0.90
C PRO A 129 -1.94 6.25 1.99
N VAL A 130 -0.79 6.24 2.69
CA VAL A 130 -0.40 7.24 3.70
C VAL A 130 0.58 8.26 3.11
N ASN A 131 1.51 7.80 2.26
CA ASN A 131 2.55 8.60 1.59
C ASN A 131 3.21 9.66 2.50
N SER A 132 3.91 9.17 3.52
CA SER A 132 4.63 9.95 4.52
C SER A 132 6.10 9.53 4.60
N THR A 133 6.89 10.19 5.44
CA THR A 133 8.30 9.81 5.67
C THR A 133 8.50 8.40 6.23
N SER A 134 7.44 7.75 6.76
CA SER A 134 7.49 6.39 7.31
C SER A 134 6.85 5.33 6.42
N TYR A 135 5.92 5.73 5.55
CA TYR A 135 5.15 4.85 4.66
C TYR A 135 5.10 5.49 3.28
N PHE A 136 5.93 4.97 2.39
CA PHE A 136 6.13 5.46 1.04
C PHE A 136 6.56 4.28 0.17
N TYR A 137 6.53 4.46 -1.15
CA TYR A 137 7.11 3.50 -2.07
C TYR A 137 8.51 3.97 -2.49
N SER A 138 9.43 3.02 -2.60
CA SER A 138 10.74 3.22 -3.21
C SER A 138 10.92 2.36 -4.45
N TYR A 139 11.77 2.83 -5.35
CA TYR A 139 12.18 2.14 -6.56
C TYR A 139 13.70 2.26 -6.70
N GLY A 140 14.36 1.12 -6.66
CA GLY A 140 15.78 0.94 -6.95
C GLY A 140 15.97 0.27 -8.30
N CYS A 141 16.99 0.65 -9.05
CA CYS A 141 17.31 -0.02 -10.31
C CYS A 141 18.81 -0.09 -10.63
N SER A 142 19.13 -0.96 -11.58
CA SER A 142 20.40 -1.07 -12.30
C SER A 142 20.12 -1.06 -13.80
N SER A 143 20.99 -1.66 -14.63
CA SER A 143 20.81 -1.69 -16.09
C SER A 143 19.58 -2.48 -16.54
N THR A 144 19.29 -3.59 -15.89
CA THR A 144 18.18 -4.52 -16.25
C THR A 144 17.44 -5.05 -15.04
N THR A 145 17.95 -4.76 -13.84
CA THR A 145 17.35 -5.19 -12.59
C THR A 145 16.71 -4.03 -11.85
N TYR A 146 15.67 -4.32 -11.09
CA TYR A 146 14.96 -3.37 -10.25
C TYR A 146 14.34 -4.05 -9.05
N GLU A 147 14.01 -3.20 -8.09
CA GLU A 147 13.37 -3.50 -6.84
C GLU A 147 12.40 -2.37 -6.48
N ILE A 148 11.28 -2.73 -5.88
CA ILE A 148 10.25 -1.83 -5.40
C ILE A 148 9.90 -2.23 -3.98
N ASP A 149 9.93 -1.26 -3.08
CA ASP A 149 9.80 -1.53 -1.65
C ASP A 149 8.67 -0.74 -1.01
N ALA A 150 8.02 -1.38 -0.04
CA ALA A 150 7.02 -0.74 0.79
C ALA A 150 7.05 -1.31 2.21
N ARG A 151 6.96 -0.44 3.21
CA ARG A 151 6.80 -0.89 4.61
C ARG A 151 5.35 -1.25 4.90
N MET A 152 5.14 -2.45 5.48
CA MET A 152 3.82 -2.87 5.95
C MET A 152 3.50 -2.27 7.33
N GLU A 153 2.25 -1.88 7.53
CA GLU A 153 1.76 -1.25 8.77
C GLU A 153 1.22 -2.24 9.79
N SER A 154 0.57 -3.29 9.30
CA SER A 154 -0.16 -4.24 10.12
C SER A 154 0.77 -5.34 10.61
N THR A 155 0.54 -5.77 11.86
CA THR A 155 1.16 -7.00 12.39
C THR A 155 0.77 -8.28 11.63
N LYS A 156 -0.22 -8.24 10.73
CA LYS A 156 -0.61 -9.41 9.92
C LYS A 156 0.37 -9.64 8.77
N TYR A 157 0.71 -8.56 8.06
CA TYR A 157 1.58 -8.60 6.89
C TYR A 157 3.05 -8.29 7.21
N GLY A 158 3.32 -7.70 8.38
CA GLY A 158 4.68 -7.52 8.89
C GLY A 158 5.31 -8.82 9.42
N SER A 159 6.58 -8.72 9.83
CA SER A 159 7.42 -9.85 10.23
C SER A 159 6.77 -10.68 11.35
N SER A 160 6.79 -12.01 11.21
CA SER A 160 6.12 -12.98 12.10
C SER A 160 4.58 -12.87 12.14
N GLY A 161 3.97 -12.11 11.23
CA GLY A 161 2.52 -12.02 11.09
C GLY A 161 1.89 -13.27 10.48
N GLY A 162 0.58 -13.43 10.66
CA GLY A 162 -0.17 -14.59 10.12
C GLY A 162 -0.26 -14.62 8.59
N SER A 163 0.14 -13.56 7.90
CA SER A 163 0.33 -13.50 6.45
C SER A 163 1.57 -12.66 6.16
N ASP A 164 2.65 -12.90 6.89
CA ASP A 164 3.92 -12.20 6.77
C ASP A 164 4.43 -12.23 5.32
N VAL A 165 4.53 -11.04 4.72
CA VAL A 165 5.07 -10.87 3.37
C VAL A 165 6.48 -10.30 3.36
N VAL A 166 6.92 -9.66 4.45
CA VAL A 166 8.19 -8.91 4.48
C VAL A 166 9.40 -9.79 4.82
N SER A 167 9.18 -10.95 5.45
CA SER A 167 10.28 -11.89 5.74
C SER A 167 10.31 -13.10 4.80
N THR A 168 9.32 -13.19 3.90
CA THR A 168 9.08 -14.36 3.04
C THR A 168 9.10 -14.03 1.54
N ASP A 169 9.33 -12.77 1.19
CA ASP A 169 9.47 -12.28 -0.19
C ASP A 169 10.79 -12.69 -0.86
N GLY A 170 11.80 -13.08 -0.06
CA GLY A 170 13.08 -13.60 -0.54
C GLY A 170 14.12 -12.52 -0.82
N GLY A 171 13.88 -11.28 -0.37
CA GLY A 171 14.85 -10.20 -0.42
C GLY A 171 15.79 -10.14 0.78
N ASP A 172 16.50 -9.03 0.92
CA ASP A 172 17.53 -8.84 1.94
C ASP A 172 17.08 -8.05 3.17
N ASN A 173 15.87 -7.47 3.14
CA ASN A 173 15.32 -6.69 4.24
C ASN A 173 14.03 -7.28 4.81
N ALA A 174 14.18 -8.09 5.86
CA ALA A 174 13.07 -8.77 6.55
C ALA A 174 12.01 -7.85 7.22
N THR A 175 12.09 -6.53 7.05
CA THR A 175 11.18 -5.53 7.62
C THR A 175 10.42 -4.73 6.56
N VAL A 176 10.72 -4.94 5.28
CA VAL A 176 10.14 -4.23 4.15
C VAL A 176 9.63 -5.28 3.17
N TYR A 177 8.56 -4.96 2.43
CA TYR A 177 8.07 -5.85 1.39
C TYR A 177 8.75 -5.48 0.08
N GLU A 178 9.49 -6.42 -0.49
CA GLU A 178 10.38 -6.21 -1.61
C GLU A 178 9.84 -6.95 -2.84
N VAL A 179 9.71 -6.25 -3.97
CA VAL A 179 9.20 -6.83 -5.22
C VAL A 179 10.04 -6.37 -6.40
N GLY A 180 10.48 -7.31 -7.23
CA GLY A 180 11.28 -6.99 -8.40
C GLY A 180 11.90 -8.24 -9.01
N ASN A 181 12.84 -8.04 -9.93
CA ASN A 181 13.66 -9.12 -10.50
C ASN A 181 15.05 -9.21 -9.84
N SER A 182 15.33 -8.33 -8.87
CA SER A 182 16.47 -8.37 -7.95
C SER A 182 16.00 -7.77 -6.63
N LEU A 183 16.13 -8.51 -5.54
CA LEU A 183 15.63 -8.14 -4.20
C LEU A 183 16.80 -7.84 -3.22
N VAL A 184 17.78 -7.09 -3.71
CA VAL A 184 19.02 -6.73 -2.98
C VAL A 184 19.47 -5.31 -3.32
N LEU A 185 18.54 -4.44 -3.73
CA LEU A 185 18.84 -3.14 -4.35
C LEU A 185 18.50 -1.95 -3.47
#